data_AF-A0A847W3B2-F1
#
_entry.id   AF-A0A847W3B2-F1
#
_cell.length_a   1.000
_cell.length_b   1.000
_cell.length_c   1.000
_cell.angle_alpha   90.00
_cell.angle_beta   90.00
_cell.angle_gamma   90.00
#
_symmetry.space_group_name_H-M   'P 1'
#
loop_
_entity.id
_entity.type
_entity.pdbx_description
1 polymer ?
#
loop_
_entity_poly.entity_id
_entity_poly.type
_entity_poly.pdbx_seq_one_letter_code
_entity_poly.pdbx_strand_id
1 'polypeptide(L)'
;MSEKPWSESLDEMLAKLNNGDFVDQSLYEFEKTINDSVLGTQKKTTKRGNVYSTTNYKTVVPHISRTVENAKYSSRYLHIVNCLENIVYDKYPESKKEGYQKAITYYLEEIKKHQNSLKAFDQQVSVDMATYKNKVRTSNTDDYLRGYYDALLMMKKILNNSKLAKLAELANKVGK
;
A
#
# COMPACT_ATOMS: atom_id res chain seq x y z
N MET A 1 3.56 19.68 40.42
CA MET A 1 3.44 18.48 39.56
C MET A 1 2.12 18.59 38.82
N SER A 2 2.10 18.47 37.50
CA SER A 2 0.87 18.49 36.70
C SER A 2 1.01 17.48 35.56
N GLU A 3 -0.07 16.73 35.36
CA GLU A 3 -0.14 15.37 34.82
C GLU A 3 0.07 15.32 33.29
N LYS A 4 0.67 14.21 32.82
CA LYS A 4 0.96 13.96 31.40
C LYS A 4 -0.33 13.59 30.63
N PRO A 5 -0.60 14.16 29.44
CA PRO A 5 -1.83 13.91 28.70
C PRO A 5 -1.78 12.70 27.74
N TRP A 6 -0.94 11.69 27.99
CA TRP A 6 -0.76 10.58 27.05
C TRP A 6 -0.66 9.23 27.77
N SER A 7 -1.81 8.65 28.07
CA SER A 7 -1.93 7.20 28.25
C SER A 7 -3.33 6.76 27.83
N GLU A 8 -3.60 6.74 26.51
CA GLU A 8 -4.60 5.78 26.02
C GLU A 8 -4.12 4.39 26.46
N SER A 9 -4.97 3.67 27.19
CA SER A 9 -4.62 2.38 27.75
C SER A 9 -4.46 1.35 26.63
N LEU A 10 -3.55 0.39 26.82
CA LEU A 10 -3.32 -0.70 25.86
C LEU A 10 -4.62 -1.47 25.57
N ASP A 11 -5.55 -1.49 26.52
CA ASP A 11 -6.89 -2.06 26.40
C ASP A 11 -7.81 -1.27 25.47
N GLU A 12 -7.71 0.06 25.42
CA GLU A 12 -8.45 0.89 24.43
C GLU A 12 -7.91 0.70 23.01
N MET A 13 -6.59 0.53 22.86
CA MET A 13 -6.00 0.20 21.56
C MET A 13 -6.36 -1.22 21.11
N LEU A 14 -6.44 -2.18 22.05
CA LEU A 14 -6.83 -3.56 21.78
C LEU A 14 -8.33 -3.69 21.51
N ALA A 15 -9.19 -2.91 22.18
CA ALA A 15 -10.63 -2.85 21.89
C ALA A 15 -10.92 -2.31 20.48
N LYS A 16 -10.10 -1.35 19.99
CA LYS A 16 -10.17 -0.87 18.59
C LYS A 16 -9.66 -1.92 17.58
N LEU A 17 -8.82 -2.87 18.01
CA LEU A 17 -8.25 -3.95 17.17
C LEU A 17 -9.09 -5.23 17.17
N ASN A 18 -9.96 -5.45 18.17
CA ASN A 18 -10.64 -6.72 18.39
C ASN A 18 -11.97 -6.91 17.64
N ASN A 19 -12.41 -5.92 16.86
CA ASN A 19 -13.54 -6.15 15.97
C ASN A 19 -12.98 -6.65 14.64
N GLY A 20 -13.45 -7.81 14.15
CA GLY A 20 -13.23 -8.26 12.78
C GLY A 20 -13.54 -7.16 11.75
N ASP A 21 -14.38 -6.19 12.14
CA ASP A 21 -14.59 -4.93 11.46
C ASP A 21 -13.31 -4.15 11.19
N PHE A 22 -12.24 -4.11 12.00
CA PHE A 22 -11.06 -3.29 11.67
C PHE A 22 -10.30 -3.84 10.47
N VAL A 23 -10.19 -5.17 10.31
CA VAL A 23 -9.54 -5.79 9.15
C VAL A 23 -10.43 -5.68 7.93
N ASP A 24 -11.73 -5.93 8.07
CA ASP A 24 -12.70 -5.78 6.99
C ASP A 24 -12.93 -4.32 6.60
N GLN A 25 -12.83 -3.38 7.55
CA GLN A 25 -12.92 -1.93 7.34
C GLN A 25 -11.58 -1.37 6.85
N SER A 26 -10.43 -1.97 7.18
CA SER A 26 -9.15 -1.63 6.55
C SER A 26 -9.07 -2.16 5.13
N LEU A 27 -9.57 -3.38 4.87
CA LEU A 27 -9.70 -3.96 3.53
C LEU A 27 -10.76 -3.20 2.73
N TYR A 28 -11.89 -2.85 3.33
CA TYR A 28 -12.94 -2.05 2.72
C TYR A 28 -12.50 -0.61 2.53
N GLU A 29 -11.79 0.03 3.46
CA GLU A 29 -11.21 1.36 3.26
C GLU A 29 -10.04 1.33 2.29
N PHE A 30 -9.29 0.24 2.20
CA PHE A 30 -8.26 0.06 1.17
C PHE A 30 -8.90 -0.16 -0.20
N GLU A 31 -9.87 -1.07 -0.33
CA GLU A 31 -10.66 -1.31 -1.53
C GLU A 31 -11.47 -0.08 -1.92
N LYS A 32 -12.00 0.68 -0.96
CA LYS A 32 -12.67 1.96 -1.14
C LYS A 32 -11.67 3.07 -1.44
N THR A 33 -10.45 3.08 -0.92
CA THR A 33 -9.43 4.07 -1.30
C THR A 33 -8.88 3.76 -2.69
N ILE A 34 -8.75 2.49 -3.03
CA ILE A 34 -8.47 2.02 -4.40
C ILE A 34 -9.66 2.43 -5.28
N ASN A 35 -10.89 2.07 -4.95
CA ASN A 35 -12.10 2.40 -5.70
C ASN A 35 -12.41 3.90 -5.72
N ASP A 36 -12.11 4.70 -4.72
CA ASP A 36 -12.33 6.15 -4.72
C ASP A 36 -11.16 6.87 -5.43
N SER A 37 -9.95 6.29 -5.39
CA SER A 37 -8.81 6.75 -6.18
C SER A 37 -8.83 6.25 -7.64
N VAL A 38 -9.64 5.24 -7.98
CA VAL A 38 -9.76 4.59 -9.31
C VAL A 38 -11.13 4.83 -9.98
N LEU A 39 -12.20 4.99 -9.20
CA LEU A 39 -13.61 5.20 -9.62
C LEU A 39 -14.18 6.53 -9.11
N GLY A 40 -13.33 7.52 -8.79
CA GLY A 40 -13.72 8.90 -8.51
C GLY A 40 -14.44 9.53 -9.71
N THR A 41 -15.69 9.13 -9.91
CA THR A 41 -16.57 9.54 -11.00
C THR A 41 -17.21 10.85 -10.59
N GLN A 42 -16.46 11.95 -10.64
CA GLN A 42 -17.09 13.27 -10.67
C GLN A 42 -17.36 13.65 -12.11
N LYS A 43 -18.57 13.33 -12.60
CA LYS A 43 -19.17 14.13 -13.67
C LYS A 43 -19.50 15.50 -13.07
N LYS A 44 -18.55 16.44 -13.12
CA LYS A 44 -18.85 17.87 -12.93
C LYS A 44 -18.99 18.51 -14.30
N THR A 45 -20.23 18.64 -14.75
CA THR A 45 -20.61 19.49 -15.86
C THR A 45 -20.41 20.94 -15.44
N THR A 46 -19.37 21.61 -15.96
CA THR A 46 -19.33 23.07 -15.97
C THR A 46 -19.96 23.58 -17.27
N LYS A 47 -20.67 24.72 -17.21
CA LYS A 47 -21.43 25.31 -18.33
C LYS A 47 -20.58 25.76 -19.55
N ARG A 48 -19.35 25.28 -19.72
CA ARG A 48 -18.46 25.62 -20.84
C ARG A 48 -17.60 24.41 -21.25
N GLY A 49 -18.20 23.51 -22.03
CA GLY A 49 -17.61 22.83 -23.20
C GLY A 49 -16.31 22.02 -23.12
N ASN A 50 -15.51 22.04 -22.05
CA ASN A 50 -14.22 21.34 -22.01
C ASN A 50 -14.31 20.07 -21.18
N VAL A 51 -14.51 18.95 -21.87
CA VAL A 51 -14.47 17.60 -21.30
C VAL A 51 -13.00 17.19 -21.15
N TYR A 52 -12.45 17.31 -19.94
CA TYR A 52 -11.21 16.59 -19.62
C TYR A 52 -11.59 15.15 -19.31
N SER A 53 -11.19 14.23 -20.19
CA SER A 53 -11.28 12.79 -19.91
C SER A 53 -10.25 12.44 -18.83
N THR A 54 -10.70 12.31 -17.58
CA THR A 54 -9.94 11.56 -16.57
C THR A 54 -10.06 10.09 -16.93
N THR A 55 -9.14 9.60 -17.77
CA THR A 55 -9.06 8.18 -18.12
C THR A 55 -9.00 7.36 -16.83
N ASN A 56 -10.11 6.70 -16.47
CA ASN A 56 -10.19 5.79 -15.33
C ASN A 56 -9.22 4.64 -15.58
N TYR A 57 -8.04 4.74 -14.97
CA TYR A 57 -6.99 3.76 -15.09
C TYR A 57 -7.39 2.52 -14.29
N LYS A 58 -7.80 1.44 -14.98
CA LYS A 58 -7.99 0.14 -14.33
C LYS A 58 -6.61 -0.41 -13.95
N THR A 59 -6.25 -0.25 -12.69
CA THR A 59 -5.03 -0.80 -12.11
C THR A 59 -5.13 -2.32 -12.10
N VAL A 60 -4.27 -2.99 -12.85
CA VAL A 60 -4.10 -4.45 -12.79
C VAL A 60 -2.79 -4.64 -12.06
N VAL A 61 -2.82 -4.96 -10.77
CA VAL A 61 -1.59 -5.13 -9.98
C VAL A 61 -1.20 -6.60 -10.03
N PRO A 62 0.10 -6.97 -10.13
CA PRO A 62 0.58 -8.31 -9.86
C PRO A 62 0.09 -8.78 -8.48
N HIS A 63 0.19 -10.06 -8.18
CA HIS A 63 -0.22 -10.57 -6.87
C HIS A 63 0.94 -11.23 -6.14
N ILE A 64 0.80 -11.37 -4.83
CA ILE A 64 1.72 -12.14 -3.98
C ILE A 64 0.97 -13.39 -3.58
N SER A 65 1.64 -14.53 -3.56
CA SER A 65 1.01 -15.76 -3.11
C SER A 65 0.53 -15.62 -1.66
N ARG A 66 -0.65 -16.15 -1.36
CA ARG A 66 -1.20 -16.13 0.01
C ARG A 66 -0.28 -16.82 1.01
N THR A 67 0.46 -17.84 0.58
CA THR A 67 1.46 -18.53 1.41
C THR A 67 2.55 -17.58 1.88
N VAL A 68 3.04 -16.71 1.00
CA VAL A 68 4.05 -15.69 1.34
C VAL A 68 3.45 -14.58 2.20
N GLU A 69 2.26 -14.07 1.85
CA GLU A 69 1.58 -13.01 2.62
C GLU A 69 1.24 -13.44 4.06
N ASN A 70 0.90 -14.72 4.27
CA ASN A 70 0.46 -15.24 5.58
C ASN A 70 1.57 -15.95 6.37
N ALA A 71 2.78 -16.07 5.82
CA ALA A 71 3.87 -16.71 6.51
C ALA A 71 4.28 -15.94 7.78
N LYS A 72 4.74 -16.68 8.80
CA LYS A 72 5.27 -16.08 10.03
C LYS A 72 6.71 -15.64 9.80
N TYR A 73 6.96 -14.35 9.91
CA TYR A 73 8.30 -13.76 9.80
C TYR A 73 8.78 -13.25 11.15
N SER A 74 10.08 -13.40 11.42
CA SER A 74 10.69 -12.91 12.67
C SER A 74 10.75 -11.38 12.77
N SER A 75 10.61 -10.68 11.64
CA SER A 75 10.54 -9.22 11.60
C SER A 75 9.64 -8.71 10.46
N ARG A 76 9.14 -7.47 10.61
CA ARG A 76 8.42 -6.78 9.54
C ARG A 76 9.30 -6.59 8.30
N TYR A 77 10.60 -6.34 8.47
CA TYR A 77 11.56 -6.20 7.37
C TYR A 77 11.58 -7.46 6.50
N LEU A 78 11.75 -8.63 7.12
CA LEU A 78 11.79 -9.90 6.39
C LEU A 78 10.47 -10.20 5.70
N HIS A 79 9.33 -9.88 6.32
CA HIS A 79 8.03 -10.01 5.67
C HIS A 79 7.98 -9.16 4.39
N ILE A 80 8.36 -7.87 4.47
CA ILE A 80 8.32 -6.98 3.31
C ILE A 80 9.23 -7.47 2.18
N VAL A 81 10.48 -7.85 2.50
CA VAL A 81 11.43 -8.37 1.51
C VAL A 81 10.90 -9.62 0.82
N ASN A 82 10.41 -10.62 1.58
CA ASN A 82 9.88 -11.85 1.01
C ASN A 82 8.67 -11.58 0.10
N CYS A 83 7.78 -10.67 0.50
CA CYS A 83 6.65 -10.24 -0.33
C CYS A 83 7.10 -9.63 -1.66
N LEU A 84 8.17 -8.84 -1.67
CA LEU A 84 8.71 -8.21 -2.88
C LEU A 84 9.45 -9.19 -3.79
N GLU A 85 10.16 -10.17 -3.22
CA GLU A 85 10.89 -11.20 -3.97
C GLU A 85 9.95 -12.23 -4.61
N ASN A 86 8.73 -12.40 -4.09
CA ASN A 86 7.78 -13.42 -4.52
C ASN A 86 6.53 -12.84 -5.22
N ILE A 87 6.72 -11.78 -6.01
CA ILE A 87 5.66 -11.20 -6.82
C ILE A 87 5.40 -12.08 -8.05
N VAL A 88 4.13 -12.41 -8.26
CA VAL A 88 3.64 -13.19 -9.40
C VAL A 88 2.98 -12.24 -10.40
N TYR A 89 3.55 -12.20 -11.61
CA TYR A 89 3.14 -11.33 -12.72
C TYR A 89 2.03 -11.95 -13.60
N ASP A 90 1.32 -12.96 -13.12
CA ASP A 90 0.25 -13.60 -13.89
C ASP A 90 -0.81 -12.56 -14.31
N LYS A 91 -1.14 -12.55 -15.61
CA LYS A 91 -2.10 -11.62 -16.24
C LYS A 91 -1.76 -10.13 -16.08
N TYR A 92 -0.53 -9.80 -15.67
CA TYR A 92 -0.08 -8.42 -15.63
C TYR A 92 0.29 -7.94 -17.04
N PRO A 93 -0.18 -6.75 -17.50
CA PRO A 93 0.12 -6.28 -18.85
C PRO A 93 1.62 -6.14 -19.11
N GLU A 94 2.12 -6.80 -20.16
CA GLU A 94 3.55 -6.81 -20.49
C GLU A 94 4.08 -5.38 -20.77
N SER A 95 3.27 -4.50 -21.37
CA SER A 95 3.63 -3.10 -21.63
C SER A 95 3.96 -2.29 -20.37
N LYS A 96 3.46 -2.71 -19.19
CA LYS A 96 3.68 -2.02 -17.91
C LYS A 96 4.73 -2.70 -17.05
N LYS A 97 5.24 -3.86 -17.47
CA LYS A 97 6.06 -4.75 -16.64
C LYS A 97 7.43 -4.17 -16.35
N GLU A 98 8.02 -3.51 -17.34
CA GLU A 98 9.31 -2.84 -17.18
C GLU A 98 9.27 -1.80 -16.05
N GLY A 99 8.27 -0.90 -16.08
CA GLY A 99 8.11 0.13 -15.05
C GLY A 99 7.86 -0.45 -13.67
N TYR A 100 7.05 -1.51 -13.59
CA TYR A 100 6.79 -2.22 -12.34
C TYR A 100 8.05 -2.87 -11.78
N GLN A 101 8.76 -3.67 -12.59
CA GLN A 101 9.98 -4.36 -12.18
C GLN A 101 11.05 -3.36 -11.75
N LYS A 102 11.19 -2.23 -12.47
CA LYS A 102 12.13 -1.18 -12.09
C LYS A 102 11.84 -0.62 -10.70
N ALA A 103 10.58 -0.36 -10.38
CA ALA A 103 10.16 0.11 -9.06
C ALA A 103 10.41 -0.95 -7.97
N ILE A 104 10.08 -2.22 -8.23
CA ILE A 104 10.34 -3.31 -7.27
C ILE A 104 11.84 -3.46 -7.00
N THR A 105 12.69 -3.46 -8.03
CA THR A 105 14.14 -3.50 -7.86
C THR A 105 14.64 -2.30 -7.06
N TYR A 106 14.13 -1.10 -7.35
CA TYR A 106 14.48 0.10 -6.58
C TYR A 106 14.14 -0.07 -5.09
N TYR A 107 12.92 -0.52 -4.75
CA TYR A 107 12.52 -0.66 -3.36
C TYR A 107 13.14 -1.85 -2.62
N LEU A 108 13.52 -2.91 -3.34
CA LEU A 108 14.33 -4.00 -2.79
C LEU A 108 15.72 -3.52 -2.38
N GLU A 109 16.33 -2.61 -3.13
CA GLU A 109 17.61 -1.99 -2.73
C GLU A 109 17.41 -0.91 -1.66
N GLU A 110 16.34 -0.12 -1.77
CA GLU A 110 16.09 0.97 -0.85
C GLU A 110 15.78 0.45 0.56
N ILE A 111 14.96 -0.59 0.70
CA ILE A 111 14.60 -1.14 2.03
C ILE A 111 15.82 -1.62 2.83
N LYS A 112 16.88 -2.08 2.16
CA LYS A 112 18.14 -2.48 2.81
C LYS A 112 18.79 -1.32 3.57
N LYS A 113 18.65 -0.08 3.07
CA LYS A 113 19.16 1.13 3.72
C LYS A 113 18.34 1.52 4.97
N HIS A 114 17.09 1.05 5.04
CA HIS A 114 16.14 1.36 6.11
C HIS A 114 15.92 0.20 7.07
N GLN A 115 16.84 -0.78 7.12
CA GLN A 115 16.71 -1.97 7.98
C GLN A 115 16.46 -1.61 9.47
N ASN A 116 17.03 -0.49 9.93
CA ASN A 116 16.90 0.00 11.29
C ASN A 116 15.67 0.91 11.53
N SER A 117 14.99 1.37 10.47
CA SER A 117 13.82 2.25 10.59
C SER A 117 12.86 2.10 9.40
N LEU A 118 11.95 1.13 9.50
CA LEU A 118 10.87 0.96 8.51
C LEU A 118 9.92 2.16 8.43
N LYS A 119 9.92 3.05 9.43
CA LYS A 119 9.14 4.29 9.40
C LYS A 119 9.64 5.25 8.32
N ALA A 120 10.96 5.41 8.20
CA ALA A 120 11.56 6.26 7.17
C ALA A 120 11.28 5.70 5.76
N PHE A 121 11.37 4.37 5.62
CA PHE A 121 11.00 3.68 4.38
C PHE A 121 9.54 3.91 3.99
N ASP A 122 8.59 3.75 4.92
CA ASP A 122 7.16 3.97 4.67
C ASP A 122 6.85 5.45 4.28
N GLN A 123 7.55 6.40 4.90
CA GLN A 123 7.46 7.81 4.52
C GLN A 123 7.97 8.06 3.10
N GLN A 124 9.12 7.49 2.73
CA GLN A 124 9.67 7.59 1.39
C GLN A 124 8.70 7.05 0.33
N VAL A 125 8.18 5.84 0.54
CA VAL A 125 7.18 5.23 -0.36
C VAL A 125 5.95 6.10 -0.51
N SER A 126 5.49 6.75 0.57
CA SER A 126 4.32 7.63 0.53
C SER A 126 4.57 8.91 -0.28
N VAL A 127 5.77 9.49 -0.19
CA VAL A 127 6.19 10.65 -1.01
C VAL A 127 6.29 10.27 -2.48
N ASP A 128 6.91 9.13 -2.78
CA ASP A 128 7.02 8.63 -4.16
C ASP A 128 5.64 8.34 -4.75
N MET A 129 4.75 7.73 -3.97
CA MET A 129 3.37 7.46 -4.37
C MET A 129 2.61 8.74 -4.74
N ALA A 130 2.72 9.80 -3.94
CA ALA A 130 2.09 11.09 -4.27
C ALA A 130 2.68 11.69 -5.57
N THR A 131 4.00 11.57 -5.74
CA THR A 131 4.72 12.07 -6.92
C THR A 131 4.28 11.33 -8.19
N TYR A 132 4.30 9.99 -8.17
CA TYR A 132 3.92 9.17 -9.32
C TYR A 132 2.43 9.22 -9.61
N LYS A 133 1.56 9.37 -8.60
CA LYS A 133 0.13 9.63 -8.83
C LYS A 133 -0.08 10.89 -9.69
N ASN A 134 0.66 11.96 -9.39
CA ASN A 134 0.59 13.18 -10.18
C ASN A 134 1.17 12.99 -11.60
N LYS A 135 2.30 12.30 -11.74
CA LYS A 135 2.91 11.99 -13.05
C LYS A 135 2.00 11.15 -13.95
N VAL A 136 1.38 10.11 -13.41
CA VAL A 136 0.42 9.27 -14.14
C VAL A 136 -0.83 10.08 -14.51
N ARG A 137 -1.27 11.00 -13.66
CA ARG A 137 -2.40 11.89 -13.98
C ARG A 137 -2.08 12.81 -15.17
N THR A 138 -0.85 13.31 -15.27
CA THR A 138 -0.43 14.21 -16.36
C THR A 138 -0.04 13.48 -17.64
N SER A 139 0.54 12.28 -17.52
CA SER A 139 1.02 11.46 -18.64
C SER A 139 0.32 10.11 -18.62
N ASN A 140 -1.01 10.16 -18.72
CA ASN A 140 -1.83 8.98 -18.46
C ASN A 140 -1.76 7.93 -19.56
N THR A 141 -1.00 8.09 -20.64
CA THR A 141 -0.78 7.07 -21.70
C THR A 141 0.57 6.37 -21.58
N ASP A 142 1.41 6.78 -20.63
CA ASP A 142 2.73 6.22 -20.41
C ASP A 142 2.62 4.93 -19.57
N ASP A 143 2.72 3.79 -20.24
CA ASP A 143 2.59 2.47 -19.61
C ASP A 143 3.76 2.16 -18.65
N TYR A 144 4.94 2.75 -18.87
CA TYR A 144 6.05 2.63 -17.93
C TYR A 144 5.72 3.35 -16.61
N LEU A 145 5.26 4.61 -16.67
CA LEU A 145 4.87 5.36 -15.48
C LEU A 145 3.70 4.70 -14.74
N ARG A 146 2.73 4.18 -15.48
CA ARG A 146 1.60 3.42 -14.94
C ARG A 146 2.09 2.16 -14.21
N GLY A 147 2.99 1.40 -14.82
CA GLY A 147 3.57 0.22 -14.19
C GLY A 147 4.37 0.53 -12.93
N TYR A 148 5.13 1.62 -12.93
CA TYR A 148 5.84 2.10 -11.74
C TYR A 148 4.87 2.47 -10.61
N TYR A 149 3.75 3.12 -10.96
CA TYR A 149 2.71 3.48 -9.99
C TYR A 149 1.96 2.24 -9.43
N ASP A 150 1.72 1.22 -10.26
CA ASP A 150 1.15 -0.05 -9.80
C ASP A 150 2.04 -0.75 -8.77
N ALA A 151 3.38 -0.68 -8.95
CA ALA A 151 4.33 -1.21 -7.97
C ALA A 151 4.31 -0.44 -6.65
N LEU A 152 4.12 0.89 -6.68
CA LEU A 152 3.95 1.71 -5.48
C LEU A 152 2.68 1.34 -4.70
N LEU A 153 1.58 1.09 -5.41
CA LEU A 153 0.33 0.60 -4.80
C LEU A 153 0.56 -0.75 -4.11
N MET A 154 1.27 -1.67 -4.77
CA MET A 154 1.65 -2.96 -4.17
C MET A 154 2.54 -2.76 -2.94
N MET A 155 3.55 -1.92 -3.02
CA MET A 155 4.45 -1.63 -1.90
C MET A 155 3.68 -1.16 -0.68
N LYS A 156 2.72 -0.24 -0.88
CA LYS A 156 1.89 0.27 0.21
C LYS A 156 1.02 -0.83 0.83
N LYS A 157 0.46 -1.71 0.01
CA LYS A 157 -0.28 -2.90 0.47
C LYS A 157 0.61 -3.78 1.35
N ILE A 158 1.82 -4.13 0.89
CA ILE A 158 2.77 -4.95 1.65
C ILE A 158 3.13 -4.28 2.99
N LEU A 159 3.39 -2.97 2.99
CA LEU A 159 3.72 -2.22 4.19
C LEU A 159 2.59 -2.26 5.22
N ASN A 160 1.35 -2.07 4.78
CA ASN A 160 0.16 -2.14 5.63
C ASN A 160 -0.05 -3.56 6.17
N ASN A 161 0.01 -4.58 5.32
CA ASN A 161 -0.14 -5.98 5.70
C ASN A 161 0.93 -6.40 6.72
N SER A 162 2.18 -5.97 6.53
CA SER A 162 3.25 -6.23 7.50
C SER A 162 2.99 -5.60 8.87
N LYS A 163 2.35 -4.43 8.90
CA LYS A 163 1.98 -3.74 10.15
C LYS A 163 0.86 -4.49 10.86
N LEU A 164 -0.19 -4.86 10.13
CA LEU A 164 -1.34 -5.61 10.65
C LEU A 164 -0.92 -6.98 11.20
N ALA A 165 -0.08 -7.72 10.45
CA ALA A 165 0.46 -8.99 10.91
C ALA A 165 1.23 -8.87 12.24
N LYS A 166 2.01 -7.79 12.40
CA LYS A 166 2.75 -7.56 13.65
C LYS A 166 1.83 -7.18 14.81
N LEU A 167 0.80 -6.37 14.56
CA LEU A 167 -0.20 -6.02 15.56
C LEU A 167 -0.98 -7.25 16.03
N ALA A 168 -1.38 -8.12 15.11
CA ALA A 168 -2.04 -9.38 15.43
C ALA A 168 -1.13 -10.31 16.26
N GLU A 169 0.17 -10.39 15.95
CA GLU A 169 1.13 -11.15 16.76
C GLU A 169 1.22 -10.62 18.20
N LEU A 170 1.25 -9.29 18.38
CA LEU A 170 1.31 -8.66 19.69
C LEU A 170 0.02 -8.87 20.49
N ALA A 171 -1.15 -8.69 19.87
CA ALA A 171 -2.43 -8.93 20.51
C ALA A 171 -2.57 -10.38 21.04
N ASN A 172 -2.13 -11.36 20.24
CA ASN A 172 -2.12 -12.76 20.64
C ASN A 172 -1.17 -13.10 21.82
N LYS A 173 -0.18 -12.25 22.09
CA LYS A 173 0.72 -12.39 23.24
C LYS A 173 0.19 -11.74 24.51
N VAL A 174 -0.69 -10.73 24.39
CA VAL A 174 -1.29 -10.03 25.54
C VAL A 174 -2.53 -10.76 26.04
N GLY A 175 -3.24 -11.50 25.19
CA GLY A 175 -4.38 -12.35 25.57
C GLY A 175 -4.02 -13.71 26.19
N LYS A 176 -2.76 -13.96 26.52
CA LYS A 176 -2.26 -15.16 27.21
C LYS A 176 -1.62 -14.76 28.53
#